data_AF-A0A2S0L1E2-F1
#
_entry.id   AF-A0A2S0L1E2-F1
#
_cell.length_a   1.000
_cell.length_b   1.000
_cell.length_c   1.000
_cell.angle_alpha   90.00
_cell.angle_beta   90.00
_cell.angle_gamma   90.00
#
_symmetry.space_group_name_H-M   'P 1'
#
loop_
_entity.id
_entity.type
_entity.pdbx_description
1 polymer ?
#
loop_
_entity_poly.entity_id
_entity_poly.type
_entity_poly.pdbx_seq_one_letter_code
_entity_poly.pdbx_strand_id
1 'polypeptide(L)'
;MEIRRRSGGRLSPEEAERLEICETAIDSGLKTFWEVGIALAEVRDKRLWYGSYASFTEYLDKRWHLRRSYAGSLILAADIRMELADRVEERREKLRAARSVEASVTAGEDDPPPFDLPDSVESACALGKLNTDDRVRVLEELKSRELPASKANIRQVADQILPSPPKVRKLSYGMIRSGIDAIVRQAEFFDALSPDRIGELFQSPGQREQAVEALKKMADILEKHPACGEGAQAESL
;
A
#
# COMPACT_ATOMS: atom_id res chain seq x y z
N MET A 1 -7.35 21.42 -27.21
CA MET A 1 -6.17 21.63 -26.35
C MET A 1 -5.59 20.28 -26.01
N GLU A 2 -4.57 19.86 -26.74
CA GLU A 2 -3.90 18.57 -26.53
C GLU A 2 -3.02 18.65 -25.28
N ILE A 3 -3.37 17.86 -24.27
CA ILE A 3 -2.50 17.62 -23.12
C ILE A 3 -1.36 16.72 -23.62
N ARG A 4 -0.26 17.34 -24.05
CA ARG A 4 1.02 16.65 -24.22
C ARG A 4 1.39 16.03 -22.87
N ARG A 5 1.18 14.73 -22.72
CA ARG A 5 1.86 13.95 -21.68
C ARG A 5 3.36 14.07 -21.98
N ARG A 6 4.10 14.85 -21.19
CA ARG A 6 5.57 14.79 -21.22
C ARG A 6 5.93 13.38 -20.77
N SER A 7 6.37 12.57 -21.72
CA SER A 7 7.17 11.36 -21.52
C SER A 7 8.23 11.65 -20.46
N GLY A 8 8.46 10.73 -19.52
CA GLY A 8 9.44 10.86 -18.44
C GLY A 8 10.77 11.39 -18.98
N GLY A 9 10.99 12.69 -18.79
CA GLY A 9 12.15 13.40 -19.30
C GLY A 9 13.30 13.22 -18.34
N ARG A 10 14.45 12.78 -18.86
CA ARG A 10 15.71 12.86 -18.14
C ARG A 10 15.93 14.33 -17.78
N LEU A 11 16.09 14.64 -16.50
CA LEU A 11 16.37 16.00 -16.03
C LEU A 11 17.64 16.52 -16.71
N SER A 12 17.62 17.79 -17.14
CA SER A 12 18.84 18.51 -17.49
C SER A 12 19.81 18.48 -16.30
N PRO A 13 21.14 18.49 -16.49
CA PRO A 13 22.08 18.57 -15.37
C PRO A 13 21.79 19.74 -14.41
N GLU A 14 21.35 20.89 -14.93
CA GLU A 14 20.95 22.05 -14.12
C GLU A 14 19.66 21.79 -13.33
N GLU A 15 18.68 21.09 -13.92
CA GLU A 15 17.44 20.71 -13.24
C GLU A 15 17.70 19.66 -12.16
N ALA A 16 18.65 18.75 -12.38
CA ALA A 16 19.07 17.75 -11.40
C ALA A 16 19.79 18.39 -10.20
N GLU A 17 20.72 19.33 -10.45
CA GLU A 17 21.37 20.10 -9.38
C GLU A 17 20.36 20.91 -8.57
N ARG A 18 19.42 21.57 -9.25
CA ARG A 18 18.31 22.28 -8.59
C ARG A 18 17.44 21.36 -7.75
N LEU A 19 17.18 20.14 -8.22
CA LEU A 19 16.41 19.14 -7.48
C LEU A 19 17.17 18.73 -6.21
N GLU A 20 18.46 18.42 -6.31
CA GLU A 20 19.30 18.01 -5.18
C GLU A 20 19.35 19.10 -4.08
N ILE A 21 19.48 20.37 -4.47
CA ILE A 21 19.43 21.50 -3.54
C ILE A 21 18.06 21.55 -2.82
N CYS A 22 16.97 21.38 -3.57
CA CYS A 22 15.62 21.36 -3.00
C CYS A 22 15.43 20.16 -2.06
N GLU A 23 15.90 18.97 -2.43
CA GLU A 23 15.80 17.76 -1.60
C GLU A 23 16.61 17.90 -0.31
N THR A 24 17.80 18.50 -0.37
CA THR A 24 18.61 18.80 0.81
C THR A 24 17.91 19.80 1.74
N ALA A 25 17.28 20.83 1.18
CA ALA A 25 16.48 21.78 1.95
C ALA A 25 15.24 21.12 2.57
N ILE A 26 14.61 20.20 1.85
CA ILE A 26 13.47 19.43 2.37
C ILE A 26 13.92 18.53 3.51
N ASP A 27 15.01 17.78 3.36
CA ASP A 27 15.51 16.86 4.39
C ASP A 27 15.88 17.60 5.68
N SER A 28 16.60 18.71 5.56
CA SER A 28 16.93 19.56 6.71
C SER A 28 15.70 20.21 7.36
N GLY A 29 14.73 20.65 6.56
CA GLY A 29 13.45 21.17 7.05
C GLY A 29 12.64 20.12 7.80
N LEU A 30 12.55 18.91 7.26
CA LEU A 30 11.89 17.76 7.90
C LEU A 30 12.52 17.47 9.25
N LYS A 31 13.86 17.49 9.34
CA LYS A 31 14.56 17.30 10.62
C LYS A 31 14.14 18.31 11.68
N THR A 32 14.05 19.57 11.28
CA THR A 32 13.63 20.67 12.14
C THR A 32 12.19 20.49 12.64
N PHE A 33 11.27 20.01 11.80
CA PHE A 33 9.88 19.76 12.22
C PHE A 33 9.77 18.74 13.35
N TRP A 34 10.59 17.70 13.34
CA TRP A 34 10.58 16.68 14.39
C TRP A 34 11.12 17.24 15.70
N GLU A 35 12.20 18.02 15.66
CA GLU A 35 12.77 18.69 16.83
C GLU A 35 11.77 19.67 17.46
N VAL A 36 11.02 20.41 16.62
CA VAL A 36 9.92 21.26 17.09
C VAL A 36 8.80 20.43 17.73
N GLY A 37 8.42 19.29 17.14
CA GLY A 37 7.43 18.38 17.70
C GLY A 37 7.80 17.88 19.10
N ILE A 38 9.05 17.46 19.29
CA ILE A 38 9.60 17.02 20.59
C ILE A 38 9.54 18.16 21.61
N ALA A 39 10.00 19.36 21.23
CA ALA A 39 9.98 20.51 22.14
C ALA A 39 8.54 20.91 22.53
N LEU A 40 7.60 20.88 21.57
CA LEU A 40 6.18 21.16 21.83
C LEU A 40 5.55 20.10 22.74
N ALA A 41 5.93 18.83 22.59
CA ALA A 41 5.49 17.74 23.46
C ALA A 41 5.98 17.98 24.90
N GLU A 42 7.26 18.31 25.08
CA GLU A 42 7.82 18.61 26.40
C GLU A 42 7.12 19.80 27.08
N VAL A 43 6.89 20.89 26.34
CA VAL A 43 6.15 22.06 26.85
C VAL A 43 4.72 21.70 27.25
N ARG A 44 4.04 20.86 26.46
CA ARG A 44 2.68 20.38 26.75
C ARG A 44 2.66 19.53 28.01
N ASP A 45 3.55 18.54 28.08
CA ASP A 45 3.53 17.47 29.09
C ASP A 45 3.99 17.99 30.46
N LYS A 46 5.03 18.82 30.48
CA LYS A 46 5.49 19.51 31.71
C LYS A 46 4.68 20.77 32.03
N ARG A 47 3.68 21.12 31.20
CA ARG A 47 2.84 22.31 31.34
C ARG A 47 3.66 23.60 31.52
N LEU A 48 4.77 23.76 30.77
CA LEU A 48 5.70 24.89 30.91
C LEU A 48 5.10 26.24 30.48
N TRP A 49 3.90 26.22 29.90
CA TRP A 49 3.10 27.41 29.58
C TRP A 49 2.30 27.94 30.77
N TYR A 50 2.15 27.13 31.84
CA TYR A 50 1.36 27.48 33.02
C TYR A 50 2.07 28.57 33.82
N GLY A 51 1.39 29.69 34.06
CA GLY A 51 1.93 30.88 34.74
C GLY A 51 1.97 32.12 33.85
N SER A 52 2.16 31.96 32.54
CA SER A 52 2.15 33.08 31.58
C SER A 52 0.97 33.03 30.61
N TYR A 53 0.33 31.86 30.46
CA TYR A 53 -0.79 31.64 29.54
C TYR A 53 -1.88 30.81 30.23
N ALA A 54 -3.15 31.07 29.91
CA ALA A 54 -4.29 30.39 30.51
C ALA A 54 -4.53 28.99 29.90
N SER A 55 -4.03 28.75 28.68
CA SER A 55 -4.11 27.43 28.03
C SER A 55 -2.92 27.19 27.10
N PHE A 56 -2.66 25.91 26.80
CA PHE A 56 -1.67 25.53 25.80
C PHE A 56 -1.99 26.11 24.41
N THR A 57 -3.28 26.19 24.04
CA THR A 57 -3.73 26.82 22.78
C THR A 57 -3.33 28.28 22.73
N GLU A 58 -3.54 29.03 23.82
CA GLU A 58 -3.19 30.45 23.90
C GLU A 58 -1.67 30.65 23.82
N TYR A 59 -0.89 29.79 24.46
CA TYR A 59 0.56 29.79 24.34
C TYR A 59 1.02 29.60 22.87
N LEU A 60 0.48 28.60 22.18
CA LEU A 60 0.81 28.32 20.78
C LEU A 60 0.47 29.51 19.87
N ASP A 61 -0.70 30.12 20.06
CA ASP A 61 -1.17 31.22 19.23
C ASP A 61 -0.38 32.51 19.50
N LYS A 62 -0.20 32.88 20.77
CA LYS A 62 0.46 34.15 21.15
C LYS A 62 1.97 34.13 20.95
N ARG A 63 2.63 32.99 21.17
CA ARG A 63 4.10 32.92 21.12
C ARG A 63 4.62 32.50 19.74
N TRP A 64 3.91 31.60 19.07
CA TRP A 64 4.38 30.94 17.85
C TRP A 64 3.45 31.12 16.66
N HIS A 65 2.27 31.74 16.84
CA HIS A 65 1.24 31.85 15.81
C HIS A 65 0.82 30.49 15.22
N LEU A 66 0.84 29.45 16.07
CA LEU A 66 0.50 28.08 15.67
C LEU A 66 -0.91 27.71 16.14
N ARG A 67 -1.66 27.09 15.23
CA ARG A 67 -2.94 26.46 15.60
C ARG A 67 -2.68 25.16 16.38
N ARG A 68 -3.54 24.87 17.35
CA ARG A 68 -3.49 23.64 18.16
C ARG A 68 -3.47 22.37 17.32
N SER A 69 -4.24 22.31 16.23
CA SER A 69 -4.28 21.16 15.33
C SER A 69 -2.91 20.88 14.70
N TYR A 70 -2.25 21.92 14.19
CA TYR A 70 -0.95 21.79 13.55
C TYR A 70 0.14 21.43 14.56
N ALA A 71 0.16 22.07 15.74
CA ALA A 71 1.05 21.67 16.83
C ALA A 71 0.83 20.21 17.28
N GLY A 72 -0.43 19.76 17.33
CA GLY A 72 -0.77 18.37 17.61
C GLY A 72 -0.20 17.40 16.56
N SER A 73 -0.29 17.75 15.27
CA SER A 73 0.30 16.95 14.19
C SER A 73 1.83 16.86 14.30
N LEU A 74 2.51 17.96 14.67
CA LEU A 74 3.97 17.96 14.86
C LEU A 74 4.38 17.06 16.02
N ILE A 75 3.66 17.14 17.15
CA ILE A 75 3.90 16.28 18.30
C ILE A 75 3.69 14.80 17.93
N LEU A 76 2.55 14.48 17.30
CA LEU A 76 2.25 13.11 16.90
C LEU A 76 3.30 12.54 15.92
N ALA A 77 3.76 13.35 14.96
CA ALA A 77 4.79 12.94 14.03
C ALA A 77 6.13 12.65 14.73
N ALA A 78 6.50 13.44 15.75
CA ALA A 78 7.68 13.19 16.56
C ALA A 78 7.54 11.89 17.37
N ASP A 79 6.41 11.67 18.03
CA ASP A 79 6.13 10.48 18.83
C ASP A 79 6.23 9.20 17.98
N ILE A 80 5.57 9.18 16.81
CA ILE A 80 5.61 8.07 15.86
C ILE A 80 7.05 7.79 15.41
N ARG A 81 7.84 8.83 15.14
CA ARG A 81 9.22 8.68 14.70
C ARG A 81 10.10 8.07 15.79
N MET A 82 9.94 8.47 17.03
CA MET A 82 10.67 7.89 18.16
C MET A 82 10.31 6.41 18.34
N GLU A 83 9.02 6.08 18.31
CA GLU A 83 8.57 4.69 18.39
C GLU A 83 9.13 3.82 17.26
N LEU A 84 9.14 4.35 16.02
CA LEU A 84 9.73 3.67 14.87
C LEU A 84 11.25 3.48 15.04
N ALA A 85 11.96 4.48 15.58
CA ALA A 85 13.40 4.38 15.82
C ALA A 85 13.73 3.28 16.83
N ASP A 86 12.97 3.19 17.92
CA ASP A 86 13.14 2.16 18.95
C ASP A 86 12.88 0.77 18.37
N ARG A 87 11.77 0.59 17.64
CA ARG A 87 11.44 -0.69 16.98
C ARG A 87 12.50 -1.11 15.96
N VAL A 88 13.09 -0.16 15.23
CA VAL A 88 14.17 -0.44 14.27
C VAL A 88 15.41 -0.92 14.99
N GLU A 89 15.78 -0.30 16.12
CA GLU A 89 16.97 -0.71 16.87
C GLU A 89 16.76 -2.07 17.56
N GLU A 90 15.59 -2.33 18.14
CA GLU A 90 15.23 -3.66 18.65
C GLU A 90 15.34 -4.73 17.56
N ARG A 91 14.85 -4.43 16.35
CA ARG A 91 14.93 -5.37 15.23
C ARG A 91 16.38 -5.60 14.81
N ARG A 92 17.20 -4.55 14.78
CA ARG A 92 18.64 -4.65 14.49
C ARG A 92 19.37 -5.48 15.54
N GLU A 93 19.09 -5.28 16.82
CA GLU A 93 19.67 -6.06 17.91
C GLU A 93 19.28 -7.53 17.81
N LYS A 94 18.00 -7.84 17.56
CA LYS A 94 17.55 -9.21 17.31
C LYS A 94 18.28 -9.86 16.13
N LEU A 95 18.53 -9.12 15.05
CA LEU A 95 19.32 -9.61 13.91
C LEU A 95 20.80 -9.82 14.28
N ARG A 96 21.41 -8.92 15.07
CA ARG A 96 22.80 -9.09 15.58
C ARG A 96 22.91 -10.30 16.50
N ALA A 97 21.93 -10.52 17.36
CA ALA A 97 21.85 -11.67 18.26
C ALA A 97 21.71 -12.98 17.46
N ALA A 98 20.80 -13.03 16.48
CA ALA A 98 20.66 -14.18 15.59
C ALA A 98 21.96 -14.49 14.84
N ARG A 99 22.65 -13.47 14.32
CA ARG A 99 23.96 -13.64 13.64
C ARG A 99 25.06 -14.13 14.59
N SER A 100 25.03 -13.73 15.86
CA SER A 100 25.99 -14.20 16.87
C SER A 100 25.74 -15.65 17.25
N VAL A 101 24.46 -16.07 17.30
CA VAL A 101 24.07 -17.47 17.49
C VAL A 101 24.51 -18.31 16.29
N GLU A 102 24.26 -17.87 15.06
CA GLU A 102 24.72 -18.56 13.85
C GLU A 102 26.26 -18.69 13.80
N ALA A 103 27.00 -17.64 14.17
CA ALA A 103 28.46 -17.69 14.26
C ALA A 103 28.99 -18.66 15.35
N SER A 104 28.22 -18.89 16.41
CA SER A 104 28.54 -19.88 17.45
C SER A 104 28.15 -21.31 17.07
N VAL A 105 27.12 -21.48 16.23
CA VAL A 105 26.70 -22.79 15.71
C VAL A 105 27.69 -23.31 14.66
N THR A 106 28.36 -22.43 13.91
CA THR A 106 29.42 -22.81 12.96
C THR A 106 30.78 -23.14 13.60
N ALA A 107 30.90 -23.08 14.93
CA ALA A 107 32.14 -23.39 15.65
C ALA A 107 32.25 -24.85 16.13
N GLY A 108 31.16 -25.63 16.01
CA GLY A 108 31.19 -27.09 16.08
C GLY A 108 31.38 -27.65 14.67
N GLU A 109 32.32 -28.58 14.51
CA GLU A 109 32.64 -29.27 13.26
C GLU A 109 31.39 -29.89 12.61
N ASP A 110 30.77 -29.15 11.70
CA ASP A 110 30.01 -29.69 10.58
C ASP A 110 30.07 -28.59 9.52
N ASP A 111 30.98 -28.77 8.55
CA ASP A 111 31.00 -27.99 7.32
C ASP A 111 29.57 -28.05 6.77
N PRO A 112 28.81 -26.94 6.71
CA PRO A 112 27.45 -26.99 6.20
C PRO A 112 27.56 -27.61 4.80
N PRO A 113 26.81 -28.70 4.50
CA PRO A 113 26.90 -29.33 3.19
C PRO A 113 26.70 -28.22 2.17
N PRO A 114 27.55 -28.10 1.14
CA PRO A 114 27.59 -26.95 0.24
C PRO A 114 26.17 -26.58 -0.12
N PHE A 115 25.64 -25.55 0.54
CA PHE A 115 24.30 -25.12 0.23
C PHE A 115 24.52 -24.46 -1.12
N ASP A 116 24.08 -25.12 -2.19
CA ASP A 116 24.06 -24.60 -3.56
C ASP A 116 23.17 -23.35 -3.55
N LEU A 117 23.73 -22.26 -3.01
CA LEU A 117 23.25 -20.90 -3.17
C LEU A 117 23.00 -20.78 -4.66
N PRO A 118 21.79 -20.35 -5.08
CA PRO A 118 21.41 -20.33 -6.48
C PRO A 118 22.56 -19.75 -7.29
N ASP A 119 23.19 -20.59 -8.14
CA ASP A 119 24.53 -20.40 -8.73
C ASP A 119 24.69 -19.10 -9.55
N SER A 120 23.63 -18.30 -9.64
CA SER A 120 23.52 -17.07 -10.40
C SER A 120 22.42 -16.16 -9.86
N VAL A 121 22.63 -14.84 -10.00
CA VAL A 121 21.63 -13.78 -9.81
C VAL A 121 20.32 -14.09 -10.57
N GLU A 122 20.41 -14.81 -11.69
CA GLU A 122 19.24 -15.18 -12.48
C GLU A 122 18.32 -16.21 -11.81
N SER A 123 18.90 -17.12 -11.02
CA SER A 123 18.15 -18.11 -10.24
C SER A 123 17.44 -17.44 -9.06
N ALA A 124 18.09 -16.50 -8.38
CA ALA A 124 17.45 -15.67 -7.35
C ALA A 124 16.29 -14.83 -7.93
N CYS A 125 16.47 -14.26 -9.12
CA CYS A 125 15.42 -13.56 -9.86
C CYS A 125 14.27 -14.48 -10.31
N ALA A 126 14.52 -15.76 -10.57
CA ALA A 126 13.48 -16.72 -10.91
C ALA A 126 12.58 -17.02 -9.69
N LEU A 127 13.19 -17.26 -8.52
CA LEU A 127 12.46 -17.44 -7.26
C LEU A 127 11.70 -16.18 -6.85
N GLY A 128 12.27 -14.98 -7.08
CA GLY A 128 11.63 -13.71 -6.74
C GLY A 128 10.32 -13.42 -7.49
N LYS A 129 10.01 -14.14 -8.56
CA LYS A 129 8.74 -14.02 -9.30
C LYS A 129 7.60 -14.84 -8.70
N LEU A 130 7.92 -15.75 -7.81
CA LEU A 130 6.97 -16.62 -7.11
C LEU A 130 6.61 -16.00 -5.76
N ASN A 131 5.40 -16.29 -5.25
CA ASN A 131 5.05 -15.92 -3.88
C ASN A 131 5.85 -16.76 -2.86
N THR A 132 5.83 -16.38 -1.59
CA THR A 132 6.64 -17.03 -0.55
C THR A 132 6.36 -18.53 -0.44
N ASP A 133 5.09 -18.95 -0.52
CA ASP A 133 4.70 -20.36 -0.37
C ASP A 133 5.11 -21.20 -1.60
N ASP A 134 4.96 -20.65 -2.79
CA ASP A 134 5.36 -21.27 -4.06
C ASP A 134 6.88 -21.42 -4.14
N ARG A 135 7.64 -20.45 -3.59
CA ARG A 135 9.11 -20.55 -3.49
C ARG A 135 9.53 -21.73 -2.63
N VAL A 136 8.89 -21.91 -1.47
CA VAL A 136 9.19 -23.03 -0.56
C VAL A 136 8.88 -24.36 -1.26
N ARG A 137 7.71 -24.50 -1.87
CA ARG A 137 7.31 -25.72 -2.59
C ARG A 137 8.28 -26.08 -3.73
N VAL A 138 8.69 -25.10 -4.53
CA VAL A 138 9.63 -25.32 -5.64
C VAL A 138 11.01 -25.74 -5.12
N LEU A 139 11.48 -25.15 -4.02
CA LEU A 139 12.78 -25.50 -3.42
C LEU A 139 12.76 -26.89 -2.75
N GLU A 140 11.68 -27.24 -2.05
CA GLU A 140 11.50 -28.58 -1.46
C GLU A 140 11.47 -29.66 -2.54
N GLU A 141 10.83 -29.40 -3.68
CA GLU A 141 10.85 -30.35 -4.79
C GLU A 141 12.24 -30.45 -5.44
N LEU A 142 12.93 -29.33 -5.67
CA LEU A 142 14.30 -29.36 -6.21
C LEU A 142 15.23 -30.16 -5.31
N LYS A 143 15.10 -29.99 -3.98
CA LYS A 143 15.81 -30.78 -2.98
C LYS A 143 15.43 -32.27 -3.07
N SER A 144 14.15 -32.58 -3.21
CA SER A 144 13.67 -33.97 -3.33
C SER A 144 14.13 -34.67 -4.60
N ARG A 145 14.44 -33.90 -5.66
CA ARG A 145 14.95 -34.39 -6.94
C ARG A 145 16.47 -34.32 -7.08
N GLU A 146 17.16 -33.86 -6.05
CA GLU A 146 18.62 -33.63 -6.06
C GLU A 146 19.07 -32.77 -7.25
N LEU A 147 18.25 -31.79 -7.65
CA LEU A 147 18.54 -30.88 -8.76
C LEU A 147 19.13 -29.57 -8.25
N PRO A 148 20.15 -29.00 -8.92
CA PRO A 148 20.67 -27.70 -8.54
C PRO A 148 19.61 -26.62 -8.74
N ALA A 149 19.63 -25.58 -7.90
CA ALA A 149 18.72 -24.43 -7.93
C ALA A 149 19.04 -23.46 -9.10
N SER A 150 19.17 -24.02 -10.30
CA SER A 150 19.36 -23.28 -11.54
C SER A 150 18.03 -22.68 -12.01
N LYS A 151 18.09 -21.54 -12.69
CA LYS A 151 16.94 -20.89 -13.33
C LYS A 151 16.11 -21.84 -14.20
N ALA A 152 16.76 -22.77 -14.89
CA ALA A 152 16.09 -23.76 -15.75
C ALA A 152 15.28 -24.75 -14.92
N ASN A 153 15.89 -25.32 -13.87
CA ASN A 153 15.24 -26.29 -13.00
C ASN A 153 14.13 -25.64 -12.17
N ILE A 154 14.36 -24.42 -11.66
CA ILE A 154 13.34 -23.63 -10.93
C ILE A 154 12.11 -23.41 -11.82
N ARG A 155 12.30 -23.05 -13.09
CA ARG A 155 11.18 -22.87 -14.03
C ARG A 155 10.47 -24.18 -14.34
N GLN A 156 11.23 -25.23 -14.64
CA GLN A 156 10.68 -26.54 -14.96
C GLN A 156 9.85 -27.11 -13.81
N VAL A 157 10.33 -26.99 -12.57
CA VAL A 157 9.62 -27.45 -11.38
C VAL A 157 8.41 -26.56 -11.09
N ALA A 158 8.54 -25.24 -11.22
CA ALA A 158 7.42 -24.31 -11.06
C ALA A 158 6.29 -24.60 -12.05
N ASP A 159 6.62 -24.84 -13.33
CA ASP A 159 5.64 -25.16 -14.37
C ASP A 159 4.94 -26.51 -14.16
N GLN A 160 5.56 -27.44 -13.43
CA GLN A 160 5.01 -28.77 -13.13
C GLN A 160 4.14 -28.81 -11.87
N ILE A 161 4.45 -28.01 -10.86
CA ILE A 161 3.86 -28.11 -9.52
C ILE A 161 2.87 -26.99 -9.23
N LEU A 162 3.07 -25.81 -9.83
CA LEU A 162 2.20 -24.69 -9.59
C LEU A 162 1.00 -24.73 -10.56
N PRO A 163 -0.23 -24.44 -10.07
CA PRO A 163 -1.37 -24.29 -10.95
C PRO A 163 -1.08 -23.16 -11.96
N SER A 164 -1.35 -23.40 -13.24
CA SER A 164 -1.18 -22.38 -14.28
C SER A 164 -1.88 -21.10 -13.81
N PRO A 165 -1.18 -19.95 -13.77
CA PRO A 165 -1.77 -18.72 -13.26
C PRO A 165 -3.04 -18.44 -14.07
N PRO A 166 -4.17 -18.11 -13.43
CA PRO A 166 -5.38 -17.77 -14.15
C PRO A 166 -5.01 -16.66 -15.13
N LYS A 167 -5.42 -16.81 -16.41
CA LYS A 167 -5.17 -15.80 -17.44
C LYS A 167 -5.88 -14.52 -17.02
N VAL A 168 -5.20 -13.67 -16.25
CA VAL A 168 -5.71 -12.36 -15.87
C VAL A 168 -5.78 -11.56 -17.16
N ARG A 169 -7.00 -11.30 -17.65
CA ARG A 169 -7.20 -10.40 -18.79
C ARG A 169 -6.55 -9.08 -18.38
N LYS A 170 -5.53 -8.65 -19.14
CA LYS A 170 -4.88 -7.35 -18.91
C LYS A 170 -5.94 -6.26 -19.08
N LEU A 171 -6.46 -5.76 -17.96
CA LEU A 171 -7.41 -4.66 -17.95
C LEU A 171 -6.67 -3.41 -18.40
N SER A 172 -7.04 -2.90 -19.58
CA SER A 172 -6.52 -1.63 -20.06
C SER A 172 -7.07 -0.50 -19.18
N TYR A 173 -6.30 0.57 -19.01
CA TYR A 173 -6.76 1.76 -18.30
C TYR A 173 -8.09 2.31 -18.87
N GLY A 174 -8.32 2.16 -20.19
CA GLY A 174 -9.58 2.52 -20.83
C GLY A 174 -10.76 1.67 -20.35
N MET A 175 -10.55 0.36 -20.15
CA MET A 175 -11.57 -0.57 -19.67
C MET A 175 -11.91 -0.34 -18.18
N ILE A 176 -10.90 0.02 -17.38
CA ILE A 176 -11.09 0.42 -15.98
C ILE A 176 -11.86 1.74 -15.91
N ARG A 177 -11.46 2.75 -16.70
CA ARG A 177 -12.15 4.04 -16.75
C ARG A 177 -13.60 3.89 -17.22
N SER A 178 -13.85 3.13 -18.28
CA SER A 178 -15.22 2.89 -18.75
C SER A 178 -16.06 2.15 -17.72
N GLY A 179 -15.46 1.23 -16.96
CA GLY A 179 -16.13 0.55 -15.85
C GLY A 179 -16.51 1.52 -14.74
N ILE A 180 -15.59 2.41 -14.34
CA ILE A 180 -15.85 3.45 -13.34
C ILE A 180 -16.93 4.42 -13.83
N ASP A 181 -16.85 4.91 -15.06
CA ASP A 181 -17.85 5.82 -15.64
C ASP A 181 -19.25 5.17 -15.70
N ALA A 182 -19.32 3.86 -15.99
CA ALA A 182 -20.57 3.11 -15.96
C ALA A 182 -21.15 3.02 -14.54
N ILE A 183 -20.29 2.73 -13.54
CA ILE A 183 -20.70 2.67 -12.12
C ILE A 183 -21.18 4.05 -11.64
N VAL A 184 -20.47 5.12 -11.98
CA VAL A 184 -20.85 6.50 -11.58
C VAL A 184 -22.18 6.90 -12.22
N ARG A 185 -22.37 6.67 -13.52
CA ARG A 185 -23.67 6.92 -14.18
C ARG A 185 -24.80 6.11 -13.58
N GLN A 186 -24.51 4.88 -13.17
CA GLN A 186 -25.50 4.03 -12.52
C GLN A 186 -25.85 4.56 -11.13
N ALA A 187 -24.87 5.03 -10.35
CA ALA A 187 -25.09 5.68 -9.06
C ALA A 187 -25.87 7.00 -9.20
N GLU A 188 -25.54 7.84 -10.17
CA GLU A 188 -26.27 9.09 -10.48
C GLU A 188 -27.73 8.81 -10.88
N PHE A 189 -27.97 7.71 -11.61
CA PHE A 189 -29.32 7.27 -11.94
C PHE A 189 -30.10 6.81 -10.69
N PHE A 190 -29.44 6.10 -9.76
CA PHE A 190 -30.06 5.72 -8.48
C PHE A 190 -30.39 6.94 -7.60
N ASP A 191 -29.54 7.96 -7.55
CA ASP A 191 -29.84 9.22 -6.86
C ASP A 191 -31.04 9.95 -7.48
N ALA A 192 -31.21 9.84 -8.80
CA ALA A 192 -32.38 10.34 -9.51
C ALA A 192 -33.67 9.56 -9.20
N LEU A 193 -33.57 8.31 -8.73
CA LEU A 193 -34.68 7.49 -8.25
C LEU A 193 -34.99 7.70 -6.75
N SER A 194 -34.44 8.75 -6.12
CA SER A 194 -34.89 9.17 -4.78
C SER A 194 -36.42 9.43 -4.77
N PRO A 195 -37.15 9.07 -3.70
CA PRO A 195 -38.61 9.16 -3.65
C PRO A 195 -39.18 10.52 -4.07
N ASP A 196 -38.46 11.59 -3.75
CA ASP A 196 -38.82 12.97 -4.07
C ASP A 196 -38.68 13.31 -5.56
N ARG A 197 -37.77 12.64 -6.29
CA ARG A 197 -37.50 12.84 -7.73
C ARG A 197 -38.23 11.87 -8.65
N ILE A 198 -38.68 10.71 -8.14
CA ILE A 198 -39.54 9.77 -8.89
C ILE A 198 -40.79 10.50 -9.41
N GLY A 199 -41.37 11.40 -8.61
CA GLY A 199 -42.53 12.18 -8.98
C GLY A 199 -42.32 13.09 -10.21
N GLU A 200 -41.09 13.52 -10.49
CA GLU A 200 -40.72 14.36 -11.65
C GLU A 200 -40.44 13.51 -12.90
N LEU A 201 -39.69 12.40 -12.74
CA LEU A 201 -39.37 11.46 -13.82
C LEU A 201 -40.61 10.83 -14.47
N PHE A 202 -41.69 10.69 -13.72
CA PHE A 202 -42.96 10.15 -14.19
C PHE A 202 -43.95 11.21 -14.66
N GLN A 203 -43.58 12.47 -14.89
CA GLN A 203 -44.50 13.47 -15.46
C GLN A 203 -44.54 13.45 -16.99
N SER A 204 -43.44 13.07 -17.62
CA SER A 204 -43.29 12.99 -19.08
C SER A 204 -43.42 11.55 -19.59
N PRO A 205 -44.26 11.26 -20.60
CA PRO A 205 -44.41 9.92 -21.18
C PRO A 205 -43.09 9.31 -21.67
N GLY A 206 -42.20 10.11 -22.27
CA GLY A 206 -40.92 9.62 -22.78
C GLY A 206 -39.91 9.28 -21.69
N GLN A 207 -39.94 9.99 -20.55
CA GLN A 207 -39.06 9.71 -19.42
C GLN A 207 -39.50 8.45 -18.65
N ARG A 208 -40.82 8.17 -18.62
CA ARG A 208 -41.36 6.92 -18.05
C ARG A 208 -40.85 5.69 -18.77
N GLU A 209 -40.90 5.68 -20.11
CA GLU A 209 -40.42 4.55 -20.91
C GLU A 209 -38.92 4.32 -20.71
N GLN A 210 -38.14 5.41 -20.69
CA GLN A 210 -36.69 5.34 -20.47
C GLN A 210 -36.33 4.82 -19.08
N ALA A 211 -37.08 5.21 -18.05
CA ALA A 211 -36.89 4.72 -16.68
C ALA A 211 -37.26 3.23 -16.54
N VAL A 212 -38.36 2.79 -17.15
CA VAL A 212 -38.78 1.37 -17.14
C VAL A 212 -37.78 0.49 -17.89
N GLU A 213 -37.28 0.93 -19.05
CA GLU A 213 -36.29 0.19 -19.83
C GLU A 213 -34.94 0.07 -19.10
N ALA A 214 -34.53 1.13 -18.38
CA ALA A 214 -33.34 1.10 -17.55
C ALA A 214 -33.48 0.10 -16.38
N LEU A 215 -34.63 0.09 -15.70
CA LEU A 215 -34.91 -0.87 -14.61
C LEU A 215 -34.93 -2.32 -15.10
N LYS A 216 -35.52 -2.59 -16.27
CA LYS A 216 -35.51 -3.94 -16.88
C LYS A 216 -34.10 -4.41 -17.19
N LYS A 217 -33.28 -3.57 -17.81
CA LYS A 217 -31.86 -3.91 -18.09
C LYS A 217 -31.08 -4.20 -16.82
N MET A 218 -31.40 -3.53 -15.71
CA MET A 218 -30.75 -3.76 -14.42
C MET A 218 -31.19 -5.07 -13.76
N ALA A 219 -32.49 -5.41 -13.81
CA ALA A 219 -32.96 -6.72 -13.37
C ALA A 219 -32.25 -7.84 -14.14
N ASP A 220 -32.15 -7.70 -15.46
CA ASP A 220 -31.42 -8.62 -16.34
C ASP A 220 -29.93 -8.77 -15.96
N ILE A 221 -29.26 -7.68 -15.56
CA ILE A 221 -27.84 -7.70 -15.15
C ILE A 221 -27.68 -8.40 -13.79
N LEU A 222 -28.58 -8.12 -12.84
CA LEU A 222 -28.57 -8.76 -11.52
C LEU A 222 -28.89 -10.25 -11.60
N GLU A 223 -29.79 -10.67 -12.50
CA GLU A 223 -30.09 -12.08 -12.76
C GLU A 223 -28.92 -12.81 -13.46
N LYS A 224 -28.17 -12.13 -14.34
CA LYS A 224 -27.02 -12.72 -15.06
C LYS A 224 -25.73 -12.76 -14.24
N HIS A 225 -25.62 -11.94 -13.20
CA HIS A 225 -24.51 -11.93 -12.27
C HIS A 225 -25.03 -11.96 -10.82
N PRO A 226 -25.54 -13.12 -10.34
CA PRO A 226 -25.80 -13.29 -8.93
C PRO A 226 -24.49 -13.04 -8.19
N ALA A 227 -24.54 -12.16 -7.20
CA ALA A 227 -23.38 -11.75 -6.44
C ALA A 227 -22.59 -12.95 -5.92
N CYS A 228 -21.27 -12.89 -6.09
CA CYS A 228 -20.30 -13.69 -5.37
C CYS A 228 -20.52 -13.43 -3.87
N GLY A 229 -21.27 -14.30 -3.19
CA GLY A 229 -21.75 -14.04 -1.83
C GLY A 229 -22.73 -15.07 -1.27
N GLU A 230 -22.49 -16.37 -1.49
CA GLU A 230 -23.02 -17.41 -0.60
C GLU A 230 -21.85 -18.04 0.16
N GLY A 231 -21.50 -17.40 1.26
CA GLY A 231 -20.48 -17.83 2.20
C GLY A 231 -20.79 -17.29 3.57
N ALA A 232 -21.97 -17.61 4.11
CA ALA A 232 -22.29 -17.57 5.54
C ALA A 232 -23.76 -17.97 5.76
N GLN A 233 -24.05 -19.27 5.80
CA GLN A 233 -25.05 -19.78 6.73
C GLN A 233 -24.35 -20.78 7.64
N ALA A 234 -23.87 -20.24 8.76
CA ALA A 234 -23.86 -20.96 10.01
C ALA A 234 -25.31 -21.07 10.47
N GLU A 235 -25.87 -22.27 10.48
CA GLU A 235 -26.91 -22.62 11.44
C GLU A 235 -26.49 -23.87 12.20
N SER A 236 -26.27 -23.62 13.48
CA SER A 236 -26.22 -24.58 14.56
C SER A 236 -27.65 -25.07 14.82
N LEU A 237 -27.91 -26.36 14.59
CA LEU A 237 -28.60 -27.32 15.47
C LEU A 237 -29.00 -28.58 14.68
#